data_AF-A0A1I6LBL7-F1
#
_entry.id   AF-A0A1I6LBL7-F1
#
_cell.length_a   1.000
_cell.length_b   1.000
_cell.length_c   1.000
_cell.angle_alpha   90.00
_cell.angle_beta   90.00
_cell.angle_gamma   90.00
#
_symmetry.space_group_name_H-M   'P 1'
#
loop_
_entity.id
_entity.type
_entity.pdbx_description
1 polymer ?
#
loop_
_entity_poly.entity_id
_entity_poly.type
_entity_poly.pdbx_seq_one_letter_code
_entity_poly.pdbx_strand_id
1 'polypeptide(L)'
;MPLDEDKYPAESGRRRFVKGVVGSAALSSVGAGGAAALDATTGPLGAGGGQTFFFGIENTAGPAPRGMPIIPVEVTDEGELRGQTPQRAEEVGEGSNGFNGSGVPYTWSWFQYCGIQSYAGLNPEADEDNYFRATPGTYDWMSDVEGGEPLTVDMFDDYAEWGNDIGSSGVGKPATASWRSEGPDAQTIPVQVLRSTRVTQMVNGEGPYSDLDESVRAFLEGATADDFMVWLNKCTHFCCVPGYKAYADSARFDAENKVYCQCHQSVYDPFSPVEKSFVALPRPDQ
;
A
#
# COMPACT_ATOMS: atom_id res chain seq x y z
N MET A 1 -3.84 21.36 -50.74
CA MET A 1 -2.77 21.88 -49.87
C MET A 1 -2.41 23.26 -50.39
N PRO A 2 -2.45 24.29 -49.53
CA PRO A 2 -1.43 24.52 -48.48
C PRO A 2 -2.05 24.35 -47.07
N LEU A 3 -1.45 23.58 -46.17
CA LEU A 3 -0.27 23.79 -45.31
C LEU A 3 -0.49 24.78 -44.15
N ASP A 4 -0.56 24.16 -42.96
CA ASP A 4 -0.34 24.65 -41.60
C ASP A 4 -1.28 25.70 -40.99
N GLU A 5 -2.36 25.20 -40.37
CA GLU A 5 -2.94 25.86 -39.20
C GLU A 5 -2.26 25.31 -37.93
N ASP A 6 -1.35 26.12 -37.42
CA ASP A 6 -0.60 25.98 -36.18
C ASP A 6 -1.52 25.65 -34.99
N LYS A 7 -1.23 24.53 -34.31
CA LYS A 7 -1.99 23.97 -33.18
C LYS A 7 -1.65 24.64 -31.85
N TYR A 8 -1.14 25.87 -31.86
CA TYR A 8 -0.84 26.63 -30.65
C TYR A 8 -1.52 28.01 -30.67
N PRO A 9 -2.29 28.39 -29.63
CA PRO A 9 -2.86 29.72 -29.55
C PRO A 9 -1.78 30.79 -29.43
N ALA A 10 -2.01 31.94 -30.07
CA ALA A 10 -1.12 33.09 -30.05
C ALA A 10 -0.82 33.59 -28.62
N GLU A 11 0.43 33.98 -28.40
CA GLU A 11 0.92 34.57 -27.15
C GLU A 11 0.32 35.95 -26.90
N SER A 12 -0.86 36.03 -26.29
CA SER A 12 -1.26 37.13 -25.40
C SER A 12 -2.64 36.89 -24.80
N GLY A 13 -2.70 36.58 -23.51
CA GLY A 13 -3.98 36.44 -22.80
C GLY A 13 -3.87 35.84 -21.41
N ARG A 14 -3.37 36.63 -20.45
CA ARG A 14 -3.44 36.42 -18.98
C ARG A 14 -3.14 35.00 -18.47
N ARG A 15 -1.86 34.61 -18.49
CA ARG A 15 -1.35 33.62 -17.54
C ARG A 15 -1.31 34.26 -16.15
N ARG A 16 -2.20 33.85 -15.24
CA ARG A 16 -1.90 33.93 -13.80
C ARG A 16 -0.75 32.94 -13.57
N PHE A 17 0.47 33.45 -13.64
CA PHE A 17 1.62 32.75 -13.07
C PHE A 17 1.33 32.54 -11.59
N VAL A 18 1.16 31.29 -11.18
CA VAL A 18 1.42 30.91 -9.79
C VAL A 18 2.92 31.11 -9.64
N LYS A 19 3.32 32.26 -9.10
CA LYS A 19 4.70 32.51 -8.71
C LYS A 19 5.06 31.45 -7.66
N GLY A 20 5.87 30.49 -8.08
CA GLY A 20 6.61 29.64 -7.15
C GLY A 20 7.40 30.53 -6.21
N VAL A 21 7.31 30.23 -4.92
CA VAL A 21 8.15 30.83 -3.89
C VAL A 21 9.57 30.34 -4.15
N VAL A 22 10.35 31.18 -4.82
CA VAL A 22 11.81 31.16 -4.75
C VAL A 22 12.15 32.02 -3.55
N GLY A 23 12.61 31.39 -2.47
CA GLY A 23 13.13 32.09 -1.29
C GLY A 23 14.05 31.14 -0.52
N SER A 24 15.34 31.12 -0.85
CA SER A 24 16.40 31.87 -0.16
C SER A 24 17.11 30.98 0.84
N ALA A 25 18.23 30.41 0.40
CA ALA A 25 19.29 29.99 1.29
C ALA A 25 19.80 31.22 2.07
N ALA A 26 19.54 31.26 3.37
CA ALA A 26 20.28 32.07 4.32
C ALA A 26 20.30 31.32 5.67
N LEU A 27 21.37 30.55 5.87
CA LEU A 27 21.77 30.00 7.15
C LEU A 27 22.45 31.11 7.97
N SER A 28 21.80 31.59 9.04
CA SER A 28 22.45 32.30 10.14
C SER A 28 21.60 32.33 11.42
N SER A 29 21.73 31.25 12.19
CA SER A 29 21.94 31.18 13.65
C SER A 29 21.12 32.02 14.67
N VAL A 30 20.47 31.26 15.56
CA VAL A 30 20.13 31.48 17.00
C VAL A 30 18.78 32.12 17.37
N GLY A 31 17.94 31.27 18.00
CA GLY A 31 16.84 31.66 18.89
C GLY A 31 15.95 30.45 19.21
N ALA A 32 16.17 29.78 20.34
CA ALA A 32 15.36 28.64 20.77
C ALA A 32 13.93 29.09 21.11
N GLY A 33 12.93 28.50 20.43
CA GLY A 33 11.50 28.68 20.72
C GLY A 33 10.72 29.19 19.51
N GLY A 34 10.01 28.30 18.80
CA GLY A 34 9.00 28.72 17.82
C GLY A 34 8.89 27.95 16.50
N ALA A 35 9.38 26.72 16.39
CA ALA A 35 9.35 25.96 15.12
C ALA A 35 8.04 25.17 14.85
N ALA A 36 7.00 25.30 15.66
CA ALA A 36 5.77 24.50 15.51
C ALA A 36 4.63 25.18 14.71
N ALA A 37 4.81 26.42 14.23
CA ALA A 37 3.68 27.22 13.71
C ALA A 37 3.65 27.45 12.19
N LEU A 38 4.61 26.92 11.41
CA LEU A 38 4.72 27.26 9.98
C LEU A 38 4.22 26.18 9.01
N ASP A 39 3.92 24.96 9.47
CA ASP A 39 3.36 23.91 8.59
C ASP A 39 1.84 24.03 8.36
N ALA A 40 1.14 24.84 9.16
CA ALA A 40 -0.33 24.91 9.14
C ALA A 40 -0.95 25.73 7.99
N THR A 41 -0.15 26.36 7.11
CA THR A 41 -0.67 27.34 6.14
C THR A 41 -0.57 26.92 4.67
N THR A 42 0.01 25.74 4.36
CA THR A 42 0.09 25.24 2.97
C THR A 42 -0.35 23.79 2.78
N GLY A 43 -0.88 23.15 3.82
CA GLY A 43 -1.50 21.82 3.70
C GLY A 43 -2.70 21.84 2.74
N PRO A 44 -2.85 20.86 1.84
CA PRO A 44 -4.07 20.74 1.04
C PRO A 44 -5.30 20.61 1.93
N LEU A 45 -6.42 21.25 1.54
CA LEU A 45 -7.67 21.22 2.29
C LEU A 45 -8.24 19.78 2.34
N GLY A 46 -8.53 19.29 3.55
CA GLY A 46 -9.17 18.00 3.83
C GLY A 46 -8.45 17.17 4.91
N ALA A 47 -9.16 16.25 5.56
CA ALA A 47 -8.63 15.49 6.71
C ALA A 47 -7.65 14.38 6.30
N GLY A 48 -6.49 14.33 6.97
CA GLY A 48 -5.51 13.25 6.85
C GLY A 48 -4.48 13.37 5.70
N GLY A 49 -4.46 14.49 4.97
CA GLY A 49 -3.45 14.79 3.95
C GLY A 49 -2.11 15.26 4.52
N GLY A 50 -1.08 15.33 3.67
CA GLY A 50 0.27 15.79 4.05
C GLY A 50 1.34 14.71 3.99
N GLN A 51 2.56 15.02 4.43
CA GLN A 51 3.65 14.04 4.41
C GLN A 51 3.31 12.87 5.34
N THR A 52 3.29 11.67 4.77
CA THR A 52 2.98 10.41 5.46
C THR A 52 4.11 9.45 5.26
N PHE A 53 4.61 8.87 6.35
CA PHE A 53 5.54 7.76 6.35
C PHE A 53 4.77 6.45 6.43
N PHE A 54 5.20 5.46 5.67
CA PHE A 54 4.54 4.16 5.58
C PHE A 54 5.55 3.06 5.27
N PHE A 55 5.17 1.83 5.57
CA PHE A 55 5.90 0.64 5.16
C PHE A 55 5.15 -0.05 4.02
N GLY A 56 5.90 -0.47 3.00
CA GLY A 56 5.30 -1.08 1.83
C GLY A 56 6.26 -2.01 1.11
N ILE A 57 5.69 -2.85 0.25
CA ILE A 57 6.48 -3.72 -0.64
C ILE A 57 7.21 -2.86 -1.67
N GLU A 58 8.51 -3.05 -1.82
CA GLU A 58 9.36 -2.16 -2.63
C GLU A 58 8.98 -2.23 -4.11
N ASN A 59 8.93 -1.06 -4.77
CA ASN A 59 8.96 -1.03 -6.23
C ASN A 59 10.41 -1.24 -6.70
N THR A 60 10.66 -2.34 -7.43
CA THR A 60 12.00 -2.71 -7.90
C THR A 60 12.22 -2.47 -9.40
N ALA A 61 11.14 -2.26 -10.17
CA ALA A 61 11.23 -1.87 -11.58
C ALA A 61 9.97 -1.12 -12.08
N GLY A 62 10.11 -0.50 -13.26
CA GLY A 62 9.05 0.24 -13.94
C GLY A 62 8.80 1.64 -13.39
N PRO A 63 7.72 2.32 -13.82
CA PRO A 63 7.53 3.76 -13.59
C PRO A 63 6.82 4.11 -12.27
N ALA A 64 6.52 3.14 -11.41
CA ALA A 64 5.81 3.41 -10.17
C ALA A 64 6.73 4.16 -9.18
N PRO A 65 6.27 5.25 -8.57
CA PRO A 65 7.16 6.14 -7.81
C PRO A 65 7.49 5.65 -6.39
N ARG A 66 6.78 4.62 -5.88
CA ARG A 66 6.89 4.14 -4.50
C ARG A 66 6.28 2.74 -4.33
N GLY A 67 6.56 2.10 -3.20
CA GLY A 67 5.99 0.81 -2.82
C GLY A 67 4.48 0.81 -2.53
N MET A 68 3.88 -0.37 -2.42
CA MET A 68 2.46 -0.53 -2.04
C MET A 68 2.34 -0.76 -0.54
N PRO A 69 1.48 -0.02 0.20
CA PRO A 69 1.40 -0.11 1.66
C PRO A 69 1.01 -1.50 2.14
N ILE A 70 1.75 -2.00 3.14
CA ILE A 70 1.42 -3.22 3.86
C ILE A 70 0.31 -2.90 4.88
N ILE A 71 -0.67 -3.78 4.96
CA ILE A 71 -1.78 -3.73 5.92
C ILE A 71 -1.43 -4.71 7.05
N PRO A 72 -1.26 -4.24 8.30
CA PRO A 72 -1.09 -5.12 9.45
C PRO A 72 -2.24 -6.13 9.54
N VAL A 73 -1.92 -7.41 9.60
CA VAL A 73 -2.90 -8.52 9.65
C VAL A 73 -3.04 -9.09 11.06
N GLU A 74 -4.25 -9.53 11.37
CA GLU A 74 -4.60 -10.35 12.53
C GLU A 74 -5.32 -11.61 12.06
N VAL A 75 -5.15 -12.68 12.83
CA VAL A 75 -5.92 -13.92 12.71
C VAL A 75 -6.88 -14.00 13.89
N THR A 76 -8.17 -14.26 13.63
CA THR A 76 -9.16 -14.44 14.70
C THR A 76 -9.02 -15.80 15.37
N ASP A 77 -9.70 -16.00 16.50
CA ASP A 77 -9.75 -17.31 17.17
C ASP A 77 -10.38 -18.40 16.28
N GLU A 78 -11.26 -18.02 15.34
CA GLU A 78 -11.82 -18.91 14.32
C GLU A 78 -10.91 -19.14 13.10
N GLY A 79 -9.74 -18.49 13.04
CA GLY A 79 -8.79 -18.61 11.93
C GLY A 79 -9.11 -17.72 10.72
N GLU A 80 -9.99 -16.72 10.86
CA GLU A 80 -10.29 -15.76 9.81
C GLU A 80 -9.23 -14.66 9.74
N LEU A 81 -8.92 -14.18 8.53
CA LEU A 81 -7.95 -13.12 8.30
C LEU A 81 -8.62 -11.75 8.26
N ARG A 82 -8.08 -10.79 9.02
CA ARG A 82 -8.54 -9.39 9.01
C ARG A 82 -7.40 -8.40 9.14
N GLY A 83 -7.60 -7.19 8.64
CA GLY A 83 -6.69 -6.06 8.86
C GLY A 83 -6.87 -5.43 10.23
N GLN A 84 -5.80 -4.85 10.78
CA GLN A 84 -5.94 -3.94 11.91
C GLN A 84 -6.62 -2.64 11.48
N THR A 85 -7.39 -2.04 12.38
CA THR A 85 -8.02 -0.74 12.15
C THR A 85 -6.98 0.37 12.24
N PRO A 86 -6.76 1.16 11.17
CA PRO A 86 -5.91 2.35 11.24
C PRO A 86 -6.50 3.41 12.17
N GLN A 87 -5.62 4.19 12.82
CA GLN A 87 -6.03 5.33 13.64
C GLN A 87 -6.19 6.60 12.80
N ARG A 88 -6.93 7.58 13.29
CA ARG A 88 -6.86 8.94 12.71
C ARG A 88 -5.52 9.57 13.09
N ALA A 89 -4.99 10.42 12.21
CA ALA A 89 -3.67 11.01 12.44
C ALA A 89 -3.63 11.86 13.72
N GLU A 90 -4.73 12.53 14.04
CA GLU A 90 -4.94 13.32 15.26
C GLU A 90 -5.09 12.49 16.55
N GLU A 91 -5.34 11.18 16.44
CA GLU A 91 -5.48 10.27 17.58
C GLU A 91 -4.15 9.61 17.96
N VAL A 92 -3.11 9.75 17.14
CA VAL A 92 -1.78 9.23 17.43
C VAL A 92 -1.13 10.10 18.51
N GLY A 93 -1.19 9.63 19.75
CA GLY A 93 -0.57 10.30 20.89
C GLY A 93 0.95 10.34 20.82
N GLU A 94 1.56 11.41 21.36
CA GLU A 94 3.00 11.47 21.60
C GLU A 94 3.42 10.29 22.49
N GLY A 95 4.41 9.51 22.03
CA GLY A 95 4.86 8.31 22.75
C GLY A 95 3.98 7.07 22.59
N SER A 96 3.09 7.03 21.59
CA SER A 96 2.41 5.80 21.18
C SER A 96 3.44 4.70 20.88
N ASN A 97 3.23 3.49 21.41
CA ASN A 97 4.05 2.31 21.11
C ASN A 97 3.79 1.75 19.70
N GLY A 98 3.01 2.44 18.87
CA GLY A 98 2.56 1.95 17.58
C GLY A 98 1.56 0.80 17.70
N PHE A 99 1.15 0.25 16.56
CA PHE A 99 0.32 -0.96 16.55
C PHE A 99 1.17 -2.18 16.94
N ASN A 100 0.61 -3.11 17.71
CA ASN A 100 1.28 -4.34 18.19
C ASN A 100 2.70 -4.14 18.76
N GLY A 101 3.00 -2.95 19.33
CA GLY A 101 4.33 -2.66 19.87
C GLY A 101 5.42 -2.39 18.83
N SER A 102 5.06 -2.25 17.55
CA SER A 102 5.99 -1.99 16.44
C SER A 102 6.72 -0.63 16.54
N GLY A 103 6.26 0.29 17.39
CA GLY A 103 6.73 1.67 17.41
C GLY A 103 6.28 2.50 16.20
N VAL A 104 5.49 1.93 15.29
CA VAL A 104 5.05 2.58 14.05
C VAL A 104 3.61 3.10 14.21
N PRO A 105 3.34 4.40 13.99
CA PRO A 105 1.98 4.91 13.94
C PRO A 105 1.30 4.45 12.64
N TYR A 106 0.22 3.69 12.78
CA TYR A 106 -0.55 3.18 11.65
C TYR A 106 -1.85 3.97 11.49
N THR A 107 -1.93 4.76 10.42
CA THR A 107 -3.01 5.72 10.21
C THR A 107 -3.67 5.56 8.85
N TRP A 108 -4.89 6.07 8.74
CA TRP A 108 -5.62 6.08 7.46
C TRP A 108 -4.87 6.79 6.33
N SER A 109 -3.92 7.69 6.63
CA SER A 109 -3.10 8.39 5.64
C SER A 109 -2.25 7.46 4.78
N TRP A 110 -1.94 6.26 5.25
CA TRP A 110 -1.22 5.25 4.48
C TRP A 110 -1.93 4.87 3.17
N PHE A 111 -3.26 4.95 3.17
CA PHE A 111 -4.11 4.57 2.04
C PHE A 111 -4.62 5.78 1.26
N GLN A 112 -4.05 6.97 1.51
CA GLN A 112 -4.52 8.21 0.90
C GLN A 112 -3.88 8.52 -0.44
N TYR A 113 -4.11 7.64 -1.42
CA TYR A 113 -3.60 7.83 -2.77
C TYR A 113 -4.52 7.25 -3.84
N CYS A 114 -4.29 7.64 -5.09
CA CYS A 114 -4.88 6.94 -6.23
C CYS A 114 -6.44 6.96 -6.26
N GLY A 115 -7.04 7.94 -5.57
CA GLY A 115 -8.50 8.11 -5.51
C GLY A 115 -9.20 7.16 -4.52
N ILE A 116 -8.50 6.15 -4.00
CA ILE A 116 -9.11 5.19 -3.07
C ILE A 116 -9.47 5.84 -1.74
N GLN A 117 -8.83 6.96 -1.39
CA GLN A 117 -9.12 7.72 -0.17
C GLN A 117 -10.55 8.24 -0.07
N SER A 118 -11.28 8.30 -1.19
CA SER A 118 -12.69 8.69 -1.21
C SER A 118 -13.65 7.50 -1.14
N TYR A 119 -13.14 6.27 -1.06
CA TYR A 119 -13.99 5.08 -0.97
C TYR A 119 -14.57 4.99 0.43
N ALA A 120 -15.85 4.61 0.52
CA ALA A 120 -16.58 4.57 1.79
C ALA A 120 -15.83 3.72 2.84
N GLY A 121 -15.25 2.59 2.43
CA GLY A 121 -14.46 1.73 3.28
C GLY A 121 -13.24 2.37 3.95
N LEU A 122 -12.64 3.41 3.35
CA LEU A 122 -11.49 4.12 3.95
C LEU A 122 -11.90 5.37 4.76
N ASN A 123 -13.21 5.59 4.92
CA ASN A 123 -13.71 6.55 5.88
C ASN A 123 -13.51 5.98 7.30
N PRO A 124 -12.83 6.68 8.23
CA PRO A 124 -12.61 6.22 9.60
C PRO A 124 -13.90 6.06 10.41
N GLU A 125 -14.99 6.64 9.92
CA GLU A 125 -16.33 6.58 10.53
C GLU A 125 -17.21 5.50 9.92
N ALA A 126 -16.73 4.80 8.89
CA ALA A 126 -17.49 3.73 8.27
C ALA A 126 -17.61 2.52 9.22
N ASP A 127 -18.84 2.05 9.38
CA ASP A 127 -19.20 0.83 10.10
C ASP A 127 -18.97 -0.40 9.21
N GLU A 128 -17.71 -0.59 8.80
CA GLU A 128 -17.24 -1.73 8.00
C GLU A 128 -16.33 -2.60 8.85
N ASP A 129 -16.46 -3.92 8.71
CA ASP A 129 -15.50 -4.86 9.29
C ASP A 129 -14.15 -4.81 8.55
N ASN A 130 -13.13 -5.46 9.11
CA ASN A 130 -11.79 -5.50 8.50
C ASN A 130 -11.44 -6.84 7.86
N TYR A 131 -12.41 -7.73 7.64
CA TYR A 131 -12.12 -9.04 7.06
C TYR A 131 -11.58 -8.91 5.64
N PHE A 132 -10.62 -9.76 5.30
CA PHE A 132 -10.17 -9.90 3.92
C PHE A 132 -11.07 -10.91 3.22
N ARG A 133 -11.94 -10.41 2.35
CA ARG A 133 -12.98 -11.21 1.72
C ARG A 133 -12.56 -11.66 0.33
N ALA A 134 -12.73 -12.94 0.02
CA ALA A 134 -12.23 -13.54 -1.20
C ALA A 134 -12.78 -12.83 -2.44
N THR A 135 -11.90 -12.59 -3.40
CA THR A 135 -12.26 -12.14 -4.76
C THR A 135 -11.72 -13.14 -5.78
N PRO A 136 -12.43 -14.26 -6.01
CA PRO A 136 -12.01 -15.31 -6.94
C PRO A 136 -11.81 -14.83 -8.38
N GLY A 137 -11.08 -15.62 -9.17
CA GLY A 137 -10.90 -15.40 -10.61
C GLY A 137 -9.45 -15.16 -11.05
N THR A 138 -8.53 -14.89 -10.13
CA THR A 138 -7.09 -14.71 -10.45
C THR A 138 -6.30 -16.01 -10.36
N TYR A 139 -6.55 -16.81 -9.33
CA TYR A 139 -5.82 -18.06 -9.07
C TYR A 139 -6.78 -19.25 -9.15
N ASP A 140 -6.37 -20.30 -9.85
CA ASP A 140 -7.22 -21.49 -10.08
C ASP A 140 -7.73 -22.10 -8.78
N TRP A 141 -6.90 -22.12 -7.73
CA TRP A 141 -7.27 -22.69 -6.41
C TRP A 141 -8.44 -21.94 -5.74
N MET A 142 -8.65 -20.67 -6.08
CA MET A 142 -9.75 -19.86 -5.55
C MET A 142 -11.07 -20.11 -6.27
N SER A 143 -11.10 -20.91 -7.34
CA SER A 143 -12.32 -21.13 -8.14
C SER A 143 -13.45 -21.77 -7.35
N ASP A 144 -13.12 -22.48 -6.27
CA ASP A 144 -14.07 -23.16 -5.38
C ASP A 144 -14.42 -22.32 -4.13
N VAL A 145 -13.85 -21.12 -3.99
CA VAL A 145 -14.11 -20.21 -2.86
C VAL A 145 -15.25 -19.26 -3.22
N GLU A 146 -16.21 -19.06 -2.31
CA GLU A 146 -17.31 -18.12 -2.54
C GLU A 146 -16.79 -16.67 -2.47
N GLY A 147 -17.13 -15.85 -3.47
CA GLY A 147 -16.78 -14.44 -3.47
C GLY A 147 -17.46 -13.70 -2.31
N GLY A 148 -16.70 -12.91 -1.54
CA GLY A 148 -17.19 -12.19 -0.37
C GLY A 148 -17.03 -12.95 0.96
N GLU A 149 -16.70 -14.24 0.93
CA GLU A 149 -16.41 -15.01 2.14
C GLU A 149 -15.06 -14.58 2.75
N PRO A 150 -14.94 -14.45 4.09
CA PRO A 150 -13.65 -14.21 4.74
C PRO A 150 -12.63 -15.30 4.38
N LEU A 151 -11.40 -14.88 4.04
CA LEU A 151 -10.30 -15.82 3.88
C LEU A 151 -9.89 -16.37 5.25
N THR A 152 -9.62 -17.68 5.33
CA THR A 152 -9.19 -18.36 6.56
C THR A 152 -7.80 -18.96 6.41
N VAL A 153 -7.13 -19.24 7.54
CA VAL A 153 -5.77 -19.79 7.57
C VAL A 153 -5.65 -21.13 6.85
N ASP A 154 -6.64 -22.02 7.01
CA ASP A 154 -6.66 -23.38 6.45
C ASP A 154 -6.72 -23.40 4.92
N MET A 155 -7.28 -22.35 4.30
CA MET A 155 -7.24 -22.18 2.84
C MET A 155 -5.80 -22.10 2.29
N PHE A 156 -4.81 -21.87 3.15
CA PHE A 156 -3.40 -21.70 2.79
C PHE A 156 -2.48 -22.81 3.31
N ASP A 157 -2.98 -23.95 3.79
CA ASP A 157 -2.14 -24.96 4.46
C ASP A 157 -0.99 -25.53 3.59
N ASP A 158 -1.15 -25.53 2.27
CA ASP A 158 -0.13 -25.97 1.30
C ASP A 158 0.85 -24.86 0.86
N TYR A 159 0.87 -23.69 1.52
CA TYR A 159 1.64 -22.51 1.08
C TYR A 159 3.14 -22.73 0.87
N ALA A 160 3.75 -23.65 1.63
CA ALA A 160 5.16 -23.98 1.54
C ALA A 160 5.53 -24.81 0.30
N GLU A 161 4.53 -25.40 -0.37
CA GLU A 161 4.71 -26.24 -1.56
C GLU A 161 3.96 -25.70 -2.79
N TRP A 162 3.00 -24.79 -2.57
CA TRP A 162 2.12 -24.24 -3.60
C TRP A 162 2.90 -23.65 -4.78
N GLY A 163 2.36 -23.87 -5.98
CA GLY A 163 2.85 -23.28 -7.23
C GLY A 163 1.79 -23.32 -8.32
N ASN A 164 1.99 -22.52 -9.37
CA ASN A 164 1.05 -22.34 -10.48
C ASN A 164 1.77 -22.15 -11.83
N ASP A 165 2.94 -22.78 -12.00
CA ASP A 165 3.82 -22.67 -13.17
C ASP A 165 4.37 -21.27 -13.47
N ILE A 166 4.11 -20.27 -12.61
CA ILE A 166 4.69 -18.93 -12.69
C ILE A 166 5.75 -18.82 -11.60
N GLY A 167 7.02 -18.73 -11.97
CA GLY A 167 8.14 -18.62 -11.02
C GLY A 167 8.40 -19.92 -10.28
N SER A 168 8.81 -19.82 -9.01
CA SER A 168 9.21 -20.99 -8.21
C SER A 168 8.08 -21.42 -7.27
N SER A 169 7.82 -22.72 -7.17
CA SER A 169 6.92 -23.28 -6.15
C SER A 169 7.47 -23.07 -4.74
N GLY A 170 6.59 -23.06 -3.75
CA GLY A 170 6.94 -22.91 -2.34
C GLY A 170 7.42 -21.52 -1.91
N VAL A 171 7.31 -20.52 -2.78
CA VAL A 171 7.63 -19.12 -2.44
C VAL A 171 6.45 -18.42 -1.74
N GLY A 172 5.30 -19.07 -1.68
CA GLY A 172 4.11 -18.63 -0.96
C GLY A 172 2.85 -18.74 -1.80
N LYS A 173 1.73 -18.91 -1.10
CA LYS A 173 0.40 -19.04 -1.71
C LYS A 173 -0.35 -17.70 -1.64
N PRO A 174 -0.75 -17.13 -2.79
CA PRO A 174 -1.47 -15.87 -2.85
C PRO A 174 -3.00 -16.04 -2.93
N ALA A 175 -3.74 -15.08 -2.38
CA ALA A 175 -5.16 -14.88 -2.64
C ALA A 175 -5.47 -13.42 -2.99
N THR A 176 -6.39 -13.19 -3.93
CA THR A 176 -6.97 -11.87 -4.15
C THR A 176 -8.15 -11.65 -3.21
N ALA A 177 -8.22 -10.49 -2.57
CA ALA A 177 -9.33 -10.16 -1.67
C ALA A 177 -9.75 -8.68 -1.78
N SER A 178 -10.93 -8.38 -1.24
CA SER A 178 -11.38 -7.03 -0.90
C SER A 178 -11.20 -6.78 0.59
N TRP A 179 -11.14 -5.50 0.96
CA TRP A 179 -11.06 -5.05 2.35
C TRP A 179 -12.06 -3.90 2.55
N ARG A 180 -12.92 -3.94 3.58
CA ARG A 180 -13.88 -2.85 3.88
C ARG A 180 -14.71 -2.41 2.65
N SER A 181 -15.19 -3.37 1.86
CA SER A 181 -15.82 -3.11 0.55
C SER A 181 -17.25 -3.66 0.48
N GLU A 182 -17.90 -3.81 1.62
CA GLU A 182 -19.21 -4.44 1.70
C GLU A 182 -20.34 -3.41 1.58
N GLY A 183 -21.53 -3.89 1.22
CA GLY A 183 -22.72 -3.06 1.11
C GLY A 183 -23.05 -2.54 -0.30
N PRO A 184 -24.25 -1.94 -0.46
CA PRO A 184 -24.70 -1.45 -1.75
C PRO A 184 -23.84 -0.27 -2.21
N ASP A 185 -23.37 -0.32 -3.45
CA ASP A 185 -22.55 0.72 -4.10
C ASP A 185 -21.14 0.93 -3.50
N ALA A 186 -20.67 0.01 -2.65
CA ALA A 186 -19.32 0.05 -2.10
C ALA A 186 -18.27 -0.13 -3.22
N GLN A 187 -17.27 0.75 -3.24
CA GLN A 187 -16.15 0.62 -4.15
C GLN A 187 -15.15 -0.42 -3.61
N THR A 188 -14.72 -1.34 -4.46
CA THR A 188 -13.75 -2.37 -4.09
C THR A 188 -12.39 -1.78 -3.75
N ILE A 189 -11.90 -2.07 -2.55
CA ILE A 189 -10.53 -1.81 -2.10
C ILE A 189 -9.75 -3.14 -2.26
N PRO A 190 -8.98 -3.30 -3.35
CA PRO A 190 -8.32 -4.57 -3.63
C PRO A 190 -7.10 -4.76 -2.73
N VAL A 191 -6.98 -5.93 -2.14
CA VAL A 191 -5.80 -6.36 -1.38
C VAL A 191 -5.27 -7.66 -1.95
N GLN A 192 -3.99 -7.91 -1.71
CA GLN A 192 -3.34 -9.16 -2.05
C GLN A 192 -2.85 -9.76 -0.75
N VAL A 193 -3.36 -10.96 -0.45
CA VAL A 193 -2.96 -11.77 0.69
C VAL A 193 -1.90 -12.76 0.21
N LEU A 194 -0.86 -12.96 1.00
CA LEU A 194 0.21 -13.92 0.75
C LEU A 194 0.56 -14.62 2.05
N ARG A 195 0.55 -15.96 2.05
CA ARG A 195 1.19 -16.77 3.11
C ARG A 195 2.52 -17.30 2.59
N SER A 196 3.61 -17.07 3.30
CA SER A 196 4.95 -17.50 2.87
C SER A 196 5.90 -17.66 4.05
N THR A 197 6.68 -18.76 4.08
CA THR A 197 7.72 -18.97 5.10
C THR A 197 8.80 -17.87 5.09
N ARG A 198 8.90 -17.13 3.98
CA ARG A 198 9.79 -15.97 3.87
C ARG A 198 9.37 -14.83 4.78
N VAL A 199 8.11 -14.76 5.20
CA VAL A 199 7.64 -13.73 6.14
C VAL A 199 8.35 -13.90 7.48
N THR A 200 8.30 -15.08 8.09
CA THR A 200 9.07 -15.37 9.31
C THR A 200 10.58 -15.16 9.11
N GLN A 201 11.13 -15.55 7.95
CA GLN A 201 12.55 -15.31 7.66
C GLN A 201 12.89 -13.81 7.61
N MET A 202 12.02 -12.97 7.03
CA MET A 202 12.21 -11.52 7.03
C MET A 202 12.14 -10.94 8.44
N VAL A 203 11.15 -11.33 9.24
CA VAL A 203 11.01 -10.90 10.64
C VAL A 203 12.28 -11.24 11.44
N ASN A 204 12.78 -12.47 11.29
CA ASN A 204 13.96 -12.95 12.01
C ASN A 204 15.29 -12.46 11.41
N GLY A 205 15.30 -11.84 10.23
CA GLY A 205 16.53 -11.47 9.52
C GLY A 205 17.35 -12.68 9.08
N GLU A 206 16.70 -13.73 8.60
CA GLU A 206 17.35 -14.98 8.20
C GLU A 206 17.76 -15.00 6.72
N GLY A 207 18.90 -15.63 6.45
CA GLY A 207 19.38 -15.86 5.08
C GLY A 207 19.53 -14.56 4.28
N PRO A 208 18.86 -14.41 3.13
CA PRO A 208 18.97 -13.21 2.29
C PRO A 208 18.36 -11.95 2.94
N TYR A 209 17.68 -12.09 4.08
CA TYR A 209 17.02 -10.99 4.78
C TYR A 209 17.82 -10.45 5.98
N SER A 210 19.07 -10.90 6.17
CA SER A 210 19.94 -10.44 7.26
C SER A 210 20.24 -8.95 7.21
N ASP A 211 20.16 -8.36 6.02
CA ASP A 211 20.44 -6.94 5.77
C ASP A 211 19.18 -6.07 5.78
N LEU A 212 17.99 -6.63 6.09
CA LEU A 212 16.78 -5.83 6.28
C LEU A 212 16.95 -4.89 7.48
N ASP A 213 16.61 -3.63 7.27
CA ASP A 213 16.65 -2.59 8.30
C ASP A 213 15.88 -3.03 9.55
N GLU A 214 16.44 -2.74 10.72
CA GLU A 214 15.83 -3.12 12.00
C GLU A 214 14.43 -2.53 12.18
N SER A 215 14.18 -1.31 11.70
CA SER A 215 12.85 -0.70 11.71
C SER A 215 11.85 -1.46 10.83
N VAL A 216 12.30 -1.99 9.68
CA VAL A 216 11.47 -2.82 8.80
C VAL A 216 11.15 -4.16 9.46
N ARG A 217 12.14 -4.81 10.10
CA ARG A 217 11.91 -6.07 10.81
C ARG A 217 10.95 -5.90 12.01
N ALA A 218 11.13 -4.85 12.80
CA ALA A 218 10.23 -4.51 13.91
C ALA A 218 8.79 -4.19 13.41
N PHE A 219 8.67 -3.51 12.27
CA PHE A 219 7.38 -3.30 11.62
C PHE A 219 6.74 -4.64 11.21
N LEU A 220 7.48 -5.52 10.54
CA LEU A 220 6.97 -6.81 10.07
C LEU A 220 6.52 -7.71 11.23
N GLU A 221 7.25 -7.70 12.35
CA GLU A 221 6.88 -8.45 13.56
C GLU A 221 5.48 -8.07 14.06
N GLY A 222 5.15 -6.77 14.05
CA GLY A 222 3.82 -6.30 14.44
C GLY A 222 2.76 -6.42 13.35
N ALA A 223 3.16 -6.42 12.07
CA ALA A 223 2.27 -6.31 10.91
C ALA A 223 1.90 -7.66 10.27
N THR A 224 2.55 -8.74 10.67
CA THR A 224 2.35 -10.08 10.10
C THR A 224 1.90 -11.06 11.18
N ALA A 225 1.19 -12.11 10.78
CA ALA A 225 0.71 -13.16 11.68
C ALA A 225 0.68 -14.49 10.91
N ASP A 226 1.15 -15.59 11.50
CA ASP A 226 1.12 -16.95 10.89
C ASP A 226 1.64 -17.04 9.44
N ASP A 227 2.79 -16.38 9.18
CA ASP A 227 3.39 -16.22 7.84
C ASP A 227 2.55 -15.43 6.83
N PHE A 228 1.48 -14.77 7.26
CA PHE A 228 0.67 -13.89 6.40
C PHE A 228 1.22 -12.48 6.33
N MET A 229 1.24 -11.97 5.10
CA MET A 229 1.49 -10.58 4.78
C MET A 229 0.43 -10.12 3.76
N VAL A 230 -0.11 -8.92 3.99
CA VAL A 230 -1.16 -8.35 3.16
C VAL A 230 -0.77 -6.93 2.75
N TRP A 231 -1.06 -6.54 1.51
CA TRP A 231 -0.87 -5.16 1.07
C TRP A 231 -2.06 -4.66 0.28
N LEU A 232 -2.24 -3.34 0.28
CA LEU A 232 -3.18 -2.67 -0.61
C LEU A 232 -2.71 -2.87 -2.05
N ASN A 233 -3.49 -3.60 -2.84
CA ASN A 233 -3.10 -4.04 -4.17
C ASN A 233 -3.47 -3.00 -5.24
N LYS A 234 -2.96 -1.78 -5.05
CA LYS A 234 -3.21 -0.64 -5.92
C LYS A 234 -1.88 -0.04 -6.36
N CYS A 235 -1.55 -0.25 -7.64
CA CYS A 235 -0.31 0.24 -8.23
C CYS A 235 -0.21 1.77 -8.07
N THR A 236 0.94 2.21 -7.59
CA THR A 236 1.22 3.60 -7.23
C THR A 236 1.54 4.51 -8.43
N HIS A 237 1.60 3.95 -9.64
CA HIS A 237 1.74 4.71 -10.90
C HIS A 237 0.39 5.28 -11.35
N PHE A 238 -0.42 4.46 -12.02
CA PHE A 238 -1.75 4.81 -12.52
C PHE A 238 -2.82 3.80 -12.10
N CYS A 239 -2.78 3.39 -10.83
CA CYS A 239 -3.95 2.86 -10.15
C CYS A 239 -4.51 1.51 -10.63
N CYS A 240 -3.77 0.78 -11.47
CA CYS A 240 -4.12 -0.58 -11.81
C CYS A 240 -4.00 -1.52 -10.60
N VAL A 241 -4.61 -2.69 -10.69
CA VAL A 241 -4.49 -3.78 -9.71
C VAL A 241 -3.47 -4.78 -10.25
N PRO A 242 -2.23 -4.83 -9.73
CA PRO A 242 -1.25 -5.81 -10.16
C PRO A 242 -1.51 -7.18 -9.52
N GLY A 243 -0.72 -8.20 -9.85
CA GLY A 243 -0.90 -9.54 -9.28
C GLY A 243 0.43 -10.21 -8.95
N TYR A 244 0.47 -10.92 -7.83
CA TYR A 244 1.61 -11.75 -7.41
C TYR A 244 1.53 -13.12 -8.08
N LYS A 245 2.52 -13.52 -8.89
CA LYS A 245 2.45 -14.80 -9.64
C LYS A 245 1.15 -14.96 -10.46
N ALA A 246 0.54 -13.86 -10.91
CA ALA A 246 -0.75 -13.88 -11.63
C ALA A 246 -0.59 -13.92 -13.15
N TYR A 247 0.57 -13.53 -13.68
CA TYR A 247 0.80 -13.37 -15.11
C TYR A 247 2.09 -14.07 -15.54
N ALA A 248 2.01 -15.04 -16.45
CA ALA A 248 3.19 -15.74 -16.97
C ALA A 248 4.17 -14.79 -17.71
N ASP A 249 3.66 -13.74 -18.34
CA ASP A 249 4.47 -12.72 -19.02
C ASP A 249 5.35 -11.88 -18.07
N SER A 250 5.16 -12.00 -16.75
CA SER A 250 6.03 -11.37 -15.74
C SER A 250 7.50 -11.82 -15.86
N ALA A 251 7.75 -13.00 -16.46
CA ALA A 251 9.10 -13.52 -16.72
C ALA A 251 9.95 -12.63 -17.62
N ARG A 252 9.33 -11.79 -18.46
CA ARG A 252 10.05 -10.83 -19.31
C ARG A 252 10.65 -9.67 -18.51
N PHE A 253 10.33 -9.58 -17.22
CA PHE A 253 10.68 -8.48 -16.32
C PHE A 253 11.29 -8.99 -15.00
N ASP A 254 11.76 -10.25 -14.95
CA ASP A 254 12.31 -10.90 -13.75
C ASP A 254 11.35 -10.78 -12.53
N ALA A 255 10.06 -10.91 -12.81
CA ALA A 255 8.96 -10.62 -11.88
C ALA A 255 8.07 -11.83 -11.57
N GLU A 256 8.52 -13.06 -11.90
CA GLU A 256 7.71 -14.27 -11.75
C GLU A 256 7.37 -14.56 -10.29
N ASN A 257 8.28 -14.27 -9.35
CA ASN A 257 8.06 -14.41 -7.91
C ASN A 257 7.75 -13.06 -7.24
N LYS A 258 7.21 -12.11 -8.00
CA LYS A 258 6.95 -10.71 -7.59
C LYS A 258 5.55 -10.29 -7.98
N VAL A 259 5.18 -9.08 -7.58
CA VAL A 259 3.93 -8.43 -7.99
C VAL A 259 4.16 -7.67 -9.28
N TYR A 260 3.48 -8.09 -10.35
CA TYR A 260 3.65 -7.50 -11.68
C TYR A 260 2.41 -6.71 -12.11
N CYS A 261 2.63 -5.47 -12.56
CA CYS A 261 1.60 -4.57 -13.08
C CYS A 261 1.68 -4.47 -14.61
N GLN A 262 0.78 -5.15 -15.32
CA GLN A 262 0.79 -5.18 -16.80
C GLN A 262 0.56 -3.81 -17.45
N CYS A 263 -0.11 -2.87 -16.78
CA CYS A 263 -0.48 -1.57 -17.37
C CYS A 263 0.73 -0.77 -17.87
N HIS A 264 1.78 -0.69 -17.06
CA HIS A 264 3.00 0.05 -17.37
C HIS A 264 4.26 -0.65 -16.88
N GLN A 265 4.18 -1.97 -16.64
CA GLN A 265 5.31 -2.84 -16.35
C GLN A 265 6.03 -2.51 -15.04
N SER A 266 5.30 -2.00 -14.04
CA SER A 266 5.84 -1.86 -12.68
C SER A 266 5.96 -3.20 -11.99
N VAL A 267 7.05 -3.40 -11.26
CA VAL A 267 7.34 -4.61 -10.48
C VAL A 267 7.50 -4.24 -9.02
N TYR A 268 6.86 -4.98 -8.13
CA TYR A 268 7.04 -4.83 -6.68
C TYR A 268 7.50 -6.13 -6.06
N ASP A 269 8.51 -6.06 -5.20
CA ASP A 269 9.03 -7.21 -4.49
C ASP A 269 8.43 -7.29 -3.08
N PRO A 270 7.56 -8.27 -2.80
CA PRO A 270 6.99 -8.41 -1.46
C PRO A 270 8.02 -8.85 -0.42
N PHE A 271 9.18 -9.37 -0.85
CA PHE A 271 10.24 -9.83 0.04
C PHE A 271 11.38 -8.81 0.20
N SER A 272 11.13 -7.56 -0.20
CA SER A 272 12.01 -6.41 0.07
C SER A 272 11.18 -5.24 0.61
N PRO A 273 10.55 -5.37 1.79
CA PRO A 273 9.77 -4.27 2.35
C PRO A 273 10.65 -3.07 2.71
N VAL A 274 10.12 -1.87 2.51
CA VAL A 274 10.85 -0.60 2.71
C VAL A 274 9.99 0.42 3.45
N GLU A 275 10.63 1.25 4.26
CA GLU A 275 10.04 2.49 4.76
C GLU A 275 10.16 3.58 3.67
N LYS A 276 9.05 4.24 3.37
CA LYS A 276 9.00 5.36 2.41
C LYS A 276 8.05 6.44 2.93
N SER A 277 8.06 7.58 2.23
CA SER A 277 7.08 8.62 2.45
C SER A 277 6.44 9.09 1.15
N PHE A 278 5.24 9.65 1.29
CA PHE A 278 4.56 10.37 0.22
C PHE A 278 3.67 11.47 0.77
N VAL A 279 3.20 12.35 -0.12
CA VAL A 279 2.16 13.31 0.23
C VAL A 279 0.81 12.62 0.08
N ALA A 280 0.18 12.28 1.20
CA ALA A 280 -1.18 11.79 1.26
C ALA A 280 -2.14 12.81 0.66
N LEU A 281 -3.03 12.33 -0.22
CA LEU A 281 -4.10 13.13 -0.79
C LEU A 281 -5.13 13.40 0.30
N PRO A 282 -5.58 14.64 0.50
CA PRO A 282 -6.64 14.90 1.46
C PRO A 282 -7.87 14.06 1.11
N ARG A 283 -8.56 13.57 2.14
CA ARG A 283 -9.92 13.11 1.95
C ARG A 283 -10.82 14.33 1.75
N PRO A 284 -11.77 14.30 0.79
CA PRO A 284 -12.77 15.35 0.69
C PRO A 284 -13.43 15.53 2.06
N ASP A 285 -13.57 16.79 2.50
CA ASP A 285 -14.44 17.10 3.63
C ASP A 285 -15.85 16.61 3.29
N GLN A 286 -16.53 16.00 4.26
CA GLN A 286 -17.96 15.67 4.14
C GLN A 286 -18.79 16.95 3.91
#